data_AF-A0A7H1MCU2-F1
#
_entry.id   AF-A0A7H1MCU2-F1
#
_cell.length_a   1.000
_cell.length_b   1.000
_cell.length_c   1.000
_cell.angle_alpha   90.00
_cell.angle_beta   90.00
_cell.angle_gamma   90.00
#
_symmetry.space_group_name_H-M   'P 1'
#
loop_
_entity.id
_entity.type
_entity.pdbx_description
1 polymer ?
#
loop_
_entity_poly.entity_id
_entity_poly.type
_entity_poly.pdbx_seq_one_letter_code
_entity_poly.pdbx_strand_id
1 'polypeptide(L)'
;MILADEVGLGKTIEAGLVILQRWAERKRHILIITPANLRKQWHQELQEKFGLQGMILEAKSYNSLKKEGGNPFRQDVPVICSYQFAKAKADDIKAVGWHLVVMDEAHRLRNVYKKGNVIGKTLQEALANVTSKVLLTATPLQNSLLELYGLVSMIDGRIFGDLDSFRSQFGARATEQTLASLRQRLNPVCKRTLRRQVQAYVPYTQRFAIVQRFRPSEQEQAFSLLVADYLRRPNLQAMPEGQRQLV
;
A
#
# COMPACT_ATOMS: atom_id res chain seq x y z
N MET A 1 9.44 -8.21 -3.55
CA MET A 1 9.52 -8.30 -2.08
C MET A 1 8.56 -7.30 -1.45
N ILE A 2 7.98 -7.63 -0.29
CA ILE A 2 7.17 -6.75 0.56
C ILE A 2 8.01 -6.42 1.80
N LEU A 3 8.23 -5.14 2.05
CA LEU A 3 8.78 -4.61 3.30
C LEU A 3 7.61 -4.15 4.17
N ALA A 4 7.29 -4.99 5.14
CA ALA A 4 6.08 -4.92 5.96
C ALA A 4 6.35 -4.37 7.37
N ASP A 5 7.32 -3.48 7.50
CA ASP A 5 7.82 -2.99 8.78
C ASP A 5 6.86 -2.00 9.43
N GLU A 6 6.80 -2.00 10.76
CA GLU A 6 5.95 -1.04 11.48
C GLU A 6 6.27 0.43 11.13
N VAL A 7 5.29 1.30 11.37
CA VAL A 7 5.43 2.74 11.08
C VAL A 7 6.65 3.29 11.84
N GLY A 8 7.49 4.09 11.17
CA GLY A 8 8.65 4.71 11.80
C GLY A 8 9.90 3.82 11.90
N LEU A 9 9.93 2.63 11.28
CA LEU A 9 11.12 1.78 11.21
C LEU A 9 12.08 2.11 10.07
N GLY A 10 11.81 3.16 9.28
CA GLY A 10 12.72 3.58 8.21
C GLY A 10 12.56 2.85 6.88
N LYS A 11 11.37 2.34 6.54
CA LYS A 11 11.08 1.69 5.24
C LYS A 11 11.54 2.50 4.03
N THR A 12 11.44 3.84 4.09
CA THR A 12 11.91 4.72 3.01
C THR A 12 13.43 4.65 2.84
N ILE A 13 14.18 4.54 3.95
CA ILE A 13 15.63 4.36 3.94
C ILE A 13 16.00 2.99 3.38
N GLU A 14 15.34 1.92 3.82
CA GLU A 14 15.58 0.57 3.30
C GLU A 14 15.29 0.49 1.80
N ALA A 15 14.18 1.08 1.35
CA ALA A 15 13.86 1.18 -0.07
C ALA A 15 14.89 2.01 -0.84
N GLY A 16 15.35 3.12 -0.26
CA GLY A 16 16.43 3.95 -0.80
C GLY A 16 17.75 3.19 -0.95
N LEU A 17 18.10 2.30 -0.01
CA LEU A 17 19.26 1.42 -0.13
C LEU A 17 19.11 0.43 -1.29
N VAL A 18 17.92 -0.14 -1.49
CA VAL A 18 17.65 -1.01 -2.65
C VAL A 18 17.76 -0.22 -3.96
N ILE A 19 17.25 1.01 -4.00
CA ILE A 19 17.41 1.91 -5.16
C ILE A 19 18.89 2.18 -5.41
N LEU A 20 19.66 2.55 -4.38
CA LEU A 20 21.09 2.86 -4.49
C LEU A 20 21.89 1.65 -5.00
N GLN A 21 21.58 0.45 -4.52
CA GLN A 21 22.19 -0.78 -5.02
C GLN A 21 21.93 -0.96 -6.52
N ARG A 22 20.67 -0.83 -6.96
CA ARG A 22 20.33 -0.92 -8.39
C ARG A 22 21.01 0.18 -9.20
N TRP A 23 21.12 1.38 -8.64
CA TRP A 23 21.82 2.50 -9.26
C TRP A 23 23.31 2.19 -9.48
N ALA A 24 23.98 1.60 -8.49
CA ALA A 24 25.36 1.15 -8.59
C ALA A 24 25.55 0.05 -9.65
N GLU A 25 24.56 -0.85 -9.80
CA GLU A 25 24.49 -1.87 -10.87
C GLU A 25 24.15 -1.29 -12.26
N ARG A 26 24.16 0.04 -12.44
CA ARG A 26 23.76 0.74 -13.68
C ARG A 26 22.30 0.50 -14.12
N LYS A 27 21.44 0.02 -13.22
CA LYS A 27 20.02 -0.21 -13.46
C LYS A 27 19.21 1.05 -13.13
N ARG A 28 19.21 2.02 -14.05
CA ARG A 28 18.72 3.40 -13.80
C ARG A 28 17.24 3.65 -14.01
N HIS A 29 16.55 2.84 -14.83
CA HIS A 29 15.09 2.93 -14.93
C HIS A 29 14.42 2.44 -13.64
N ILE A 30 14.17 3.37 -12.73
CA ILE A 30 13.56 3.15 -11.42
C ILE A 30 12.26 3.96 -11.34
N LEU A 31 11.15 3.29 -11.00
CA LEU A 31 9.85 3.92 -10.81
C LEU A 31 9.46 3.86 -9.33
N ILE A 32 9.00 4.99 -8.79
CA ILE A 32 8.51 5.12 -7.42
C ILE A 32 7.06 5.60 -7.48
N ILE A 33 6.14 4.73 -7.08
CA ILE A 33 4.71 5.03 -7.00
C ILE A 33 4.35 5.19 -5.53
N THR A 34 3.88 6.38 -5.15
CA THR A 34 3.58 6.73 -3.76
C THR A 34 2.30 7.58 -3.68
N PRO A 35 1.62 7.68 -2.53
CA PRO A 35 0.55 8.67 -2.34
C PRO A 35 0.96 10.08 -2.75
N ALA A 36 0.01 10.87 -3.26
CA ALA A 36 0.31 12.17 -3.86
C ALA A 36 1.02 13.15 -2.90
N ASN A 37 0.71 13.06 -1.60
CA ASN A 37 1.29 13.87 -0.53
C ASN A 37 2.74 13.47 -0.18
N LEU A 38 3.17 12.24 -0.48
CA LEU A 38 4.50 11.74 -0.14
C LEU A 38 5.53 11.92 -1.27
N ARG A 39 5.12 12.33 -2.47
CA ARG A 39 6.04 12.49 -3.62
C ARG A 39 7.18 13.48 -3.38
N LYS A 40 6.87 14.62 -2.75
CA LYS A 40 7.87 15.64 -2.41
C LYS A 40 8.85 15.14 -1.35
N GLN A 41 8.33 14.43 -0.35
CA GLN A 41 9.15 13.80 0.67
C GLN A 41 10.09 12.76 0.05
N TRP A 42 9.59 11.88 -0.82
CA TRP A 42 10.42 10.91 -1.55
C TRP A 42 11.53 11.58 -2.37
N HIS A 43 11.20 12.66 -3.08
CA HIS A 43 12.18 13.42 -3.83
C HIS A 43 13.28 14.00 -2.92
N GLN A 44 12.90 14.62 -1.80
CA GLN A 44 13.83 15.17 -0.82
C GLN A 44 14.71 14.08 -0.21
N GLU A 45 14.14 12.96 0.22
CA GLU A 45 14.90 11.85 0.83
C GLU A 45 15.90 11.24 -0.15
N LEU A 46 15.53 11.06 -1.43
CA LEU A 46 16.47 10.60 -2.47
C LEU A 46 17.65 11.56 -2.65
N GLN A 47 17.38 12.86 -2.70
CA GLN A 47 18.40 13.87 -2.89
C GLN A 47 19.32 13.99 -1.67
N GLU A 48 18.75 14.13 -0.47
CA GLU A 48 19.50 14.41 0.75
C GLU A 48 20.23 13.19 1.30
N LYS A 49 19.63 12.00 1.24
CA LYS A 49 20.19 10.79 1.86
C LYS A 49 21.01 9.96 0.90
N PHE A 50 20.66 9.99 -0.39
CA PHE A 50 21.26 9.11 -1.40
C PHE A 50 21.96 9.87 -2.53
N GLY A 51 21.89 11.21 -2.56
CA GLY A 51 22.50 12.02 -3.62
C GLY A 51 21.87 11.80 -5.00
N LEU A 52 20.68 11.21 -5.06
CA LEU A 52 19.99 10.89 -6.30
C LEU A 52 18.96 11.98 -6.63
N GLN A 53 19.14 12.63 -7.78
CA GLN A 53 18.14 13.57 -8.30
C GLN A 53 16.97 12.78 -8.89
N GLY A 54 15.82 12.81 -8.22
CA GLY A 54 14.59 12.21 -8.72
C GLY A 54 13.80 13.18 -9.59
N MET A 55 12.94 12.67 -10.47
CA MET A 55 12.00 13.49 -11.25
C MET A 55 10.56 13.21 -10.80
N ILE A 56 9.85 14.24 -10.34
CA ILE A 56 8.42 14.13 -10.06
C ILE A 56 7.65 14.34 -11.37
N LEU A 57 6.97 13.30 -11.84
CA LEU A 57 6.05 13.38 -12.97
C LEU A 57 4.62 13.69 -12.51
N GLU A 58 4.10 14.79 -13.03
CA GLU A 58 2.73 15.27 -12.86
C GLU A 58 2.18 15.70 -14.22
N ALA A 59 0.90 16.07 -14.29
CA ALA A 59 0.26 16.47 -15.55
C ALA A 59 1.05 17.55 -16.32
N LYS A 60 1.56 18.58 -15.62
CA LYS A 60 2.33 19.66 -16.24
C LYS A 60 3.67 19.17 -16.79
N SER A 61 4.52 18.54 -15.96
CA SER A 61 5.84 18.06 -16.39
C SER A 61 5.74 16.97 -17.47
N TYR A 62 4.77 16.06 -17.34
CA TYR A 62 4.51 15.04 -18.34
C TYR A 62 4.09 15.62 -19.69
N ASN A 63 3.18 16.60 -19.70
CA ASN A 63 2.71 17.19 -20.96
C ASN A 63 3.83 18.00 -21.65
N SER A 64 4.71 18.65 -20.90
CA SER A 64 5.89 19.32 -21.46
C SER A 64 6.83 18.31 -22.13
N LEU A 65 7.25 17.27 -21.42
CA LEU A 65 8.12 16.22 -21.96
C LEU A 65 7.50 15.48 -23.15
N LYS A 66 6.18 15.30 -23.14
CA LYS A 66 5.48 14.65 -24.25
C LYS A 66 5.49 15.49 -25.53
N LYS A 67 5.56 16.82 -25.42
CA LYS A 67 5.70 17.73 -26.59
C LYS A 67 7.11 17.70 -27.17
N GLU A 68 8.12 17.47 -26.34
CA GLU A 68 9.53 17.34 -26.75
C GLU A 68 9.81 16.04 -27.53
N GLY A 69 8.87 15.09 -27.49
CA GLY A 69 8.94 13.83 -28.22
C GLY A 69 9.46 12.70 -27.34
N GLY A 70 8.85 11.52 -27.48
CA GLY A 70 9.21 10.33 -26.70
C GLY A 70 8.32 10.10 -25.47
N ASN A 71 8.69 9.09 -24.68
CA ASN A 71 7.93 8.68 -23.50
C ASN A 71 8.44 9.44 -22.26
N PRO A 72 7.61 10.28 -21.60
CA PRO A 72 8.04 11.06 -20.43
C PRO A 72 8.57 10.23 -19.26
N PHE A 73 8.20 8.95 -19.15
CA PHE A 73 8.68 8.04 -18.10
C PHE A 73 10.09 7.49 -18.38
N ARG A 74 10.60 7.61 -19.61
CA ARG A 74 11.91 7.09 -19.99
C ARG A 74 13.01 8.10 -19.65
N GLN A 75 13.34 8.17 -18.36
CA GLN A 75 14.32 9.09 -17.80
C GLN A 75 15.52 8.32 -17.23
N ASP A 76 16.71 8.91 -17.29
CA ASP A 76 17.93 8.39 -16.66
C ASP A 76 18.03 8.70 -15.15
N VAL A 77 16.90 9.11 -14.55
CA VAL A 77 16.74 9.43 -13.14
C VAL A 77 15.55 8.68 -12.54
N PRO A 78 15.51 8.43 -11.21
CA PRO A 78 14.35 7.81 -10.59
C PRO A 78 13.09 8.65 -10.82
N VAL A 79 12.04 8.04 -11.35
CA VAL A 79 10.78 8.71 -11.65
C VAL A 79 9.80 8.50 -10.49
N ILE A 80 9.24 9.59 -9.96
CA ILE A 80 8.30 9.58 -8.84
C ILE A 80 6.93 10.02 -9.35
N CYS A 81 5.89 9.23 -9.10
CA CYS A 81 4.52 9.59 -9.47
C CYS A 81 3.48 9.08 -8.46
N SER A 82 2.25 9.59 -8.59
CA SER A 82 1.15 9.15 -7.74
C SER A 82 0.44 7.93 -8.32
N TYR A 83 -0.21 7.12 -7.49
CA TYR A 83 -1.03 5.98 -7.96
C TYR A 83 -2.06 6.36 -9.03
N GLN A 84 -2.75 7.49 -8.86
CA GLN A 84 -3.75 7.96 -9.82
C GLN A 84 -3.11 8.35 -11.15
N PHE A 85 -1.96 9.02 -11.09
CA PHE A 85 -1.21 9.42 -12.27
C PHE A 85 -0.64 8.20 -13.01
N ALA A 86 -0.07 7.25 -12.28
CA ALA A 86 0.46 6.00 -12.81
C ALA A 86 -0.64 5.20 -13.53
N LYS A 87 -1.83 5.09 -12.93
CA LYS A 87 -2.99 4.45 -13.57
C LYS A 87 -3.36 5.17 -14.88
N ALA A 88 -3.42 6.50 -14.87
CA ALA A 88 -3.80 7.28 -16.05
C ALA A 88 -2.79 7.17 -17.21
N LYS A 89 -1.53 6.84 -16.90
CA LYS A 89 -0.42 6.72 -17.87
C LYS A 89 0.16 5.30 -17.93
N ALA A 90 -0.68 4.30 -17.68
CA ALA A 90 -0.28 2.91 -17.57
C ALA A 90 0.39 2.39 -18.86
N ASP A 91 -0.10 2.81 -20.03
CA ASP A 91 0.47 2.40 -21.32
C ASP A 91 1.92 2.91 -21.51
N ASP A 92 2.16 4.17 -21.14
CA ASP A 92 3.51 4.74 -21.17
C ASP A 92 4.43 4.04 -20.16
N ILE A 93 3.92 3.72 -18.96
CA ILE A 93 4.67 2.97 -17.95
C ILE A 93 5.03 1.58 -18.46
N LYS A 94 4.09 0.89 -19.12
CA LYS A 94 4.28 -0.46 -19.67
C LYS A 94 5.33 -0.49 -20.79
N ALA A 95 5.45 0.59 -21.56
CA ALA A 95 6.42 0.71 -22.63
C ALA A 95 7.87 0.92 -22.14
N VAL A 96 8.08 1.14 -20.84
CA VAL A 96 9.42 1.31 -20.25
C VAL A 96 9.91 0.00 -19.63
N GLY A 97 11.14 -0.41 -19.96
CA GLY A 97 11.82 -1.53 -19.33
C GLY A 97 12.35 -1.14 -17.94
N TRP A 98 11.48 -1.16 -16.93
CA TRP A 98 11.85 -0.84 -15.55
C TRP A 98 12.73 -1.91 -14.93
N HIS A 99 13.82 -1.50 -14.29
CA HIS A 99 14.68 -2.39 -13.52
C HIS A 99 14.22 -2.56 -12.07
N LEU A 100 13.52 -1.56 -11.53
CA LEU A 100 12.98 -1.57 -10.18
C LEU A 100 11.70 -0.73 -10.13
N VAL A 101 10.67 -1.25 -9.49
CA VAL A 101 9.49 -0.48 -9.11
C VAL A 101 9.32 -0.53 -7.59
N VAL A 102 9.25 0.64 -6.96
CA VAL A 102 8.93 0.80 -5.55
C VAL A 102 7.50 1.32 -5.43
N MET A 103 6.67 0.63 -4.66
CA MET A 103 5.28 1.01 -4.39
C MET A 103 5.13 1.26 -2.91
N ASP A 104 5.03 2.53 -2.53
CA ASP A 104 4.86 2.95 -1.15
C ASP A 104 3.39 2.98 -0.73
N GLU A 105 3.12 2.81 0.55
CA GLU A 105 1.78 2.60 1.10
C GLU A 105 0.96 1.55 0.32
N ALA A 106 1.61 0.41 0.06
CA ALA A 106 1.07 -0.66 -0.76
C ALA A 106 -0.23 -1.28 -0.21
N HIS A 107 -0.62 -0.98 1.04
CA HIS A 107 -1.94 -1.34 1.57
C HIS A 107 -3.10 -0.85 0.67
N ARG A 108 -2.89 0.19 -0.15
CA ARG A 108 -3.85 0.65 -1.18
C ARG A 108 -4.11 -0.38 -2.28
N LEU A 109 -3.16 -1.29 -2.51
CA LEU A 109 -3.20 -2.34 -3.53
C LEU A 109 -3.71 -3.68 -3.00
N ARG A 110 -4.05 -3.80 -1.72
CA ARG A 110 -4.50 -5.07 -1.12
C ARG A 110 -5.71 -5.72 -1.79
N ASN A 111 -6.56 -4.91 -2.44
CA ASN A 111 -7.80 -5.35 -3.08
C ASN A 111 -7.68 -5.46 -4.61
N VAL A 112 -6.46 -5.60 -5.16
CA VAL A 112 -6.25 -5.73 -6.63
C VAL A 112 -7.09 -6.85 -7.25
N TYR A 113 -7.36 -7.92 -6.50
CA TYR A 113 -8.20 -9.04 -6.94
C TYR A 113 -9.70 -8.69 -7.09
N LYS A 114 -10.16 -7.58 -6.49
CA LYS A 114 -11.57 -7.18 -6.58
C LYS A 114 -11.82 -6.41 -7.88
N LYS A 115 -12.92 -6.73 -8.57
CA LYS A 115 -13.34 -6.09 -9.82
C LYS A 115 -13.42 -4.56 -9.76
N GLY A 116 -13.69 -3.98 -8.59
CA GLY A 116 -13.76 -2.52 -8.39
C GLY A 116 -12.42 -1.79 -8.24
N ASN A 117 -11.30 -2.51 -8.02
CA ASN A 117 -9.99 -1.87 -7.86
C ASN A 117 -9.26 -1.73 -9.20
N VAL A 118 -9.76 -0.83 -10.04
CA VAL A 118 -9.21 -0.57 -11.38
C VAL A 118 -7.74 -0.13 -11.28
N ILE A 119 -7.38 0.67 -10.27
CA ILE A 119 -6.00 1.16 -10.09
C ILE A 119 -5.03 0.00 -9.93
N GLY A 120 -5.33 -0.90 -9.00
CA GLY A 120 -4.49 -2.05 -8.72
C GLY A 120 -4.30 -2.96 -9.94
N LYS A 121 -5.40 -3.30 -10.61
CA LYS A 121 -5.39 -4.17 -11.79
C LYS A 121 -4.61 -3.56 -12.96
N THR A 122 -4.89 -2.29 -13.28
CA THR A 122 -4.20 -1.59 -14.37
C THR A 122 -2.69 -1.51 -14.11
N LEU A 123 -2.28 -1.23 -12.87
CA LEU A 123 -0.85 -1.20 -12.51
C LEU A 123 -0.22 -2.60 -12.51
N GLN A 124 -0.96 -3.63 -12.10
CA GLN A 124 -0.49 -5.02 -12.18
C GLN A 124 -0.18 -5.41 -13.63
N GLU A 125 -1.06 -5.07 -14.56
CA GLU A 125 -0.92 -5.34 -15.99
C GLU A 125 0.22 -4.52 -16.61
N ALA A 126 0.31 -3.22 -16.27
CA ALA A 126 1.38 -2.35 -16.76
C ALA A 126 2.77 -2.79 -16.29
N LEU A 127 2.85 -3.35 -15.08
CA LEU A 127 4.10 -3.78 -14.45
C LEU A 127 4.34 -5.29 -14.53
N ALA A 128 3.58 -6.02 -15.35
CA ALA A 128 3.67 -7.48 -15.43
C ALA A 128 5.07 -7.96 -15.82
N ASN A 129 5.75 -7.24 -16.72
CA ASN A 129 7.08 -7.57 -17.22
C ASN A 129 8.23 -7.13 -16.29
N VAL A 130 7.93 -6.43 -15.20
CA VAL A 130 8.95 -5.94 -14.27
C VAL A 130 9.33 -7.05 -13.29
N THR A 131 10.62 -7.40 -13.26
CA THR A 131 11.13 -8.49 -12.43
C THR A 131 11.36 -8.09 -10.98
N SER A 132 11.84 -6.86 -10.72
CA SER A 132 12.10 -6.38 -9.36
C SER A 132 11.04 -5.37 -8.92
N LYS A 133 10.22 -5.78 -7.95
CA LYS A 133 9.20 -4.93 -7.31
C LYS A 133 9.38 -4.95 -5.81
N VAL A 134 9.31 -3.77 -5.19
CA VAL A 134 9.38 -3.58 -3.73
C VAL A 134 8.10 -2.88 -3.28
N LEU A 135 7.34 -3.53 -2.41
CA LEU A 135 6.11 -2.97 -1.84
C LEU A 135 6.39 -2.57 -0.40
N LEU A 136 6.17 -1.30 -0.05
CA LEU A 136 6.34 -0.80 1.31
C LEU A 136 4.97 -0.66 1.96
N THR A 137 4.77 -1.26 3.13
CA THR A 137 3.52 -1.10 3.87
C THR A 137 3.74 -1.36 5.35
N ALA A 138 3.11 -0.59 6.24
CA ALA A 138 3.12 -0.93 7.66
C ALA A 138 2.10 -2.02 8.04
N THR A 139 1.06 -2.13 7.21
CA THR A 139 -0.16 -2.90 7.47
C THR A 139 -0.44 -3.81 6.27
N PRO A 140 0.33 -4.90 6.09
CA PRO A 140 0.12 -5.82 4.97
C PRO A 140 -1.22 -6.59 5.07
N LEU A 141 -1.81 -6.64 6.27
CA LEU A 141 -3.06 -7.31 6.58
C LEU A 141 -3.87 -6.41 7.54
N GLN A 142 -5.14 -6.16 7.25
CA GLN A 142 -6.09 -5.55 8.20
C GLN A 142 -7.28 -6.46 8.48
N ASN A 143 -7.93 -7.00 7.44
CA ASN A 143 -9.24 -7.64 7.60
C ASN A 143 -9.29 -9.11 7.16
N SER A 144 -8.49 -9.50 6.16
CA SER A 144 -8.61 -10.82 5.55
C SER A 144 -7.30 -11.26 4.91
N LEU A 145 -7.00 -12.56 4.95
CA LEU A 145 -5.86 -13.17 4.25
C LEU A 145 -5.87 -12.92 2.74
N LEU A 146 -7.04 -12.63 2.15
CA LEU A 146 -7.15 -12.22 0.74
C LEU A 146 -6.41 -10.91 0.44
N GLU A 147 -6.20 -10.05 1.44
CA GLU A 147 -5.40 -8.83 1.28
C GLU A 147 -3.92 -9.15 1.01
N LEU A 148 -3.38 -10.19 1.66
CA LEU A 148 -2.02 -10.68 1.40
C LEU A 148 -1.90 -11.27 0.00
N TYR A 149 -2.91 -12.02 -0.46
CA TYR A 149 -2.98 -12.49 -1.84
C TYR A 149 -2.88 -11.31 -2.83
N GLY A 150 -3.67 -10.25 -2.60
CA GLY A 150 -3.60 -9.04 -3.42
C GLY A 150 -2.21 -8.44 -3.50
N LEU A 151 -1.53 -8.25 -2.37
CA LEU A 151 -0.18 -7.68 -2.33
C LEU A 151 0.86 -8.58 -3.02
N VAL A 152 0.81 -9.88 -2.78
CA VAL A 152 1.75 -10.84 -3.39
C VAL A 152 1.52 -10.95 -4.90
N SER A 153 0.26 -10.92 -5.35
CA SER A 153 -0.06 -10.95 -6.78
C SER A 153 0.47 -9.73 -7.55
N MET A 154 0.67 -8.59 -6.87
CA MET A 154 1.34 -7.43 -7.47
C MET A 154 2.82 -7.67 -7.73
N ILE A 155 3.48 -8.47 -6.88
CA ILE A 155 4.88 -8.86 -7.06
C ILE A 155 4.97 -9.89 -8.18
N ASP A 156 4.32 -11.03 -7.96
CA ASP A 156 4.29 -12.15 -8.89
C ASP A 156 3.02 -12.99 -8.65
N GLY A 157 2.15 -13.03 -9.66
CA GLY A 157 0.91 -13.79 -9.62
C GLY A 157 1.12 -15.31 -9.52
N ARG A 158 2.32 -15.82 -9.83
CA ARG A 158 2.61 -17.27 -9.81
C ARG A 158 2.85 -17.80 -8.40
N ILE A 159 3.15 -16.93 -7.43
CA ILE A 159 3.51 -17.36 -6.07
C ILE A 159 2.36 -18.10 -5.39
N PHE A 160 1.12 -17.61 -5.54
CA PHE A 160 -0.06 -18.17 -4.87
C PHE A 160 -1.04 -18.91 -5.79
N GLY A 161 -0.83 -18.86 -7.11
CA GLY A 161 -1.79 -19.40 -8.08
C GLY A 161 -3.01 -18.49 -8.21
N ASP A 162 -4.14 -19.06 -8.62
CA ASP A 162 -5.37 -18.32 -8.81
C ASP A 162 -6.10 -17.99 -7.48
N LEU A 163 -7.02 -17.05 -7.55
CA LEU A 163 -7.76 -16.54 -6.40
C LEU A 163 -8.67 -17.61 -5.77
N ASP A 164 -9.28 -18.48 -6.59
CA ASP A 164 -10.24 -19.47 -6.11
C ASP A 164 -9.54 -20.59 -5.35
N SER A 165 -8.39 -21.04 -5.87
CA SER A 165 -7.47 -21.94 -5.17
C SER A 165 -7.03 -21.35 -3.82
N PHE A 166 -6.59 -20.08 -3.81
CA PHE A 166 -6.18 -19.43 -2.56
C PHE A 166 -7.34 -19.32 -1.54
N ARG A 167 -8.54 -18.97 -2.02
CA ARG A 167 -9.72 -18.82 -1.17
C ARG A 167 -10.20 -20.15 -0.59
N SER A 168 -10.11 -21.24 -1.35
CA SER A 168 -10.47 -22.58 -0.85
C SER A 168 -9.49 -23.06 0.23
N GLN A 169 -8.20 -22.76 0.10
CA GLN A 169 -7.15 -23.17 1.04
C GLN A 169 -7.09 -22.30 2.30
N PHE A 170 -7.22 -20.98 2.17
CA PHE A 170 -6.94 -20.01 3.24
C PHE A 170 -8.14 -19.11 3.60
N GLY A 171 -9.34 -19.42 3.11
CA GLY A 171 -10.56 -18.71 3.44
C GLY A 171 -11.11 -19.07 4.84
N ALA A 172 -12.41 -19.36 4.92
CA ALA A 172 -13.09 -19.61 6.19
C ALA A 172 -12.67 -20.91 6.93
N ARG A 173 -11.88 -21.77 6.29
CA ARG A 173 -11.46 -23.10 6.82
C ARG A 173 -9.95 -23.18 7.12
N ALA A 174 -9.28 -22.04 7.32
CA ALA A 174 -7.85 -22.02 7.60
C ALA A 174 -7.54 -22.76 8.92
N THR A 175 -6.86 -23.90 8.82
CA THR A 175 -6.29 -24.63 9.97
C THR A 175 -4.89 -24.11 10.29
N GLU A 176 -4.40 -24.39 11.50
CA GLU A 176 -3.04 -23.99 11.90
C GLU A 176 -1.95 -24.51 10.95
N GLN A 177 -2.11 -25.74 10.44
CA GLN A 177 -1.22 -26.35 9.44
C GLN A 177 -1.20 -25.56 8.12
N THR A 178 -2.38 -25.15 7.62
CA THR A 178 -2.46 -24.33 6.42
C THR A 178 -1.81 -22.96 6.63
N LEU A 179 -2.01 -22.33 7.80
CA LEU A 179 -1.38 -21.06 8.14
C LEU A 179 0.15 -21.18 8.26
N ALA A 180 0.67 -22.29 8.77
CA ALA A 180 2.11 -22.56 8.82
C ALA A 180 2.70 -22.66 7.41
N SER A 181 2.03 -23.40 6.51
CA SER A 181 2.41 -23.48 5.09
C SER A 181 2.37 -22.12 4.41
N LEU A 182 1.35 -21.30 4.68
CA LEU A 182 1.26 -19.93 4.17
C LEU A 182 2.44 -19.06 4.64
N ARG A 183 2.80 -19.14 5.93
CA ARG A 183 3.96 -18.41 6.48
C ARG A 183 5.26 -18.82 5.79
N GLN A 184 5.45 -20.12 5.53
CA GLN A 184 6.63 -20.63 4.84
C GLN A 184 6.71 -20.08 3.40
N ARG A 185 5.59 -20.05 2.67
CA ARG A 185 5.52 -19.46 1.31
C ARG A 185 5.74 -17.94 1.30
N LEU A 186 5.33 -17.24 2.36
CA LEU A 186 5.50 -15.80 2.49
C LEU A 186 6.94 -15.39 2.86
N ASN A 187 7.68 -16.21 3.60
CA ASN A 187 9.02 -15.88 4.11
C ASN A 187 10.03 -15.37 3.06
N PRO A 188 10.11 -15.93 1.82
CA PRO A 188 11.01 -15.38 0.80
C PRO A 188 10.55 -14.04 0.20
N VAL A 189 9.25 -13.72 0.29
CA VAL A 189 8.66 -12.59 -0.44
C VAL A 189 8.31 -11.43 0.49
N CYS A 190 8.02 -11.69 1.75
CA CYS A 190 7.59 -10.71 2.74
C CYS A 190 8.53 -10.71 3.95
N LYS A 191 9.14 -9.56 4.23
CA LYS A 191 9.92 -9.30 5.44
C LYS A 191 9.13 -8.36 6.33
N ARG A 192 8.98 -8.71 7.60
CA ARG A 192 8.22 -7.95 8.58
C ARG A 192 9.01 -7.79 9.86
N THR A 193 9.31 -6.54 10.20
CA THR A 193 9.94 -6.15 11.46
C THR A 193 8.95 -5.38 12.33
N LEU A 194 8.88 -5.74 13.62
CA LEU A 194 8.05 -5.10 14.64
C LEU A 194 8.92 -4.21 15.52
N ARG A 195 8.37 -3.09 16.04
CA ARG A 195 9.10 -2.19 16.95
C ARG A 195 9.67 -2.92 18.15
N ARG A 196 8.94 -3.88 18.71
CA ARG A 196 9.40 -4.72 19.84
C ARG A 196 10.69 -5.49 19.55
N GLN A 197 10.98 -5.78 18.28
CA GLN A 197 12.19 -6.51 17.86
C GLN A 197 13.40 -5.58 17.74
N VAL A 198 13.19 -4.27 17.64
CA VAL A 198 14.26 -3.26 17.47
C VAL A 198 14.29 -2.24 18.61
N GLN A 199 13.52 -2.47 19.67
CA GLN A 199 13.38 -1.56 20.81
C GLN A 199 14.71 -1.26 21.50
N ALA A 200 15.67 -2.21 21.46
CA ALA A 200 17.02 -2.01 21.99
C ALA A 200 17.81 -0.91 21.25
N TYR A 201 17.46 -0.62 19.99
CA TYR A 201 18.16 0.33 19.13
C TYR A 201 17.42 1.66 18.95
N VAL A 202 16.09 1.65 19.15
CA VAL A 202 15.24 2.82 18.94
C VAL A 202 14.27 2.99 20.10
N PRO A 203 14.38 4.05 20.91
CA PRO A 203 13.42 4.34 21.96
C PRO A 203 12.12 4.86 21.33
N TYR A 204 11.01 4.17 21.58
CA TYR A 204 9.68 4.61 21.15
C TYR A 204 8.90 5.19 22.34
N THR A 205 8.22 6.32 22.11
CA THR A 205 7.30 6.90 23.10
C THR A 205 6.17 5.91 23.39
N GLN A 206 6.03 5.54 24.66
CA GLN A 206 4.92 4.70 25.12
C GLN A 206 3.60 5.46 25.00
N ARG A 207 2.57 4.78 24.49
CA ARG A 207 1.22 5.33 24.37
C ARG A 207 0.33 4.61 25.37
N PHE A 208 -0.22 5.36 26.32
CA PHE A 208 -1.17 4.85 27.30
C PHE A 208 -2.58 5.19 26.84
N ALA A 209 -3.43 4.18 26.67
CA ALA A 209 -4.85 4.38 26.46
C ALA A 209 -5.51 4.63 27.83
N ILE A 210 -6.06 5.82 28.02
CA ILE A 210 -6.73 6.20 29.26
C ILE A 210 -8.23 6.02 29.04
N VAL A 211 -8.83 5.09 29.79
CA VAL A 211 -10.28 4.91 29.80
C VAL A 211 -10.87 5.84 30.85
N GLN A 212 -11.53 6.91 30.41
CA GLN A 212 -12.25 7.81 31.29
C GLN A 212 -13.71 7.40 31.35
N ARG A 213 -14.16 7.00 32.54
CA ARG A 213 -15.60 6.84 32.80
C ARG A 213 -16.20 8.24 32.88
N PHE A 214 -17.25 8.49 32.11
CA PHE A 214 -18.03 9.71 32.20
C PHE A 214 -19.48 9.36 32.58
N ARG A 215 -20.16 10.29 33.24
CA ARG A 215 -21.61 10.23 33.43
C ARG A 215 -22.21 11.22 32.43
N PRO A 216 -23.03 10.76 31.47
CA PRO A 216 -23.67 11.67 30.54
C PRO A 216 -24.56 12.65 31.32
N SER A 217 -24.53 13.92 30.94
CA SER A 217 -25.46 14.93 31.44
C SER A 217 -26.90 14.60 31.05
N GLU A 218 -27.89 15.20 31.71
CA GLU A 218 -29.30 14.99 31.37
C GLU A 218 -29.60 15.32 29.90
N GLN A 219 -28.95 16.36 29.35
CA GLN A 219 -29.08 16.74 27.95
C GLN A 219 -28.52 15.67 27.00
N GLU A 220 -27.36 15.07 27.32
CA GLU A 220 -26.77 14.00 26.53
C GLU A 220 -27.58 12.70 26.61
N GLN A 221 -28.15 12.39 27.78
CA GLN A 221 -29.07 11.27 27.95
C GLN A 221 -30.34 11.46 27.12
N ALA A 222 -30.95 12.65 27.20
CA ALA A 222 -32.12 13.01 26.40
C ALA A 222 -31.81 12.94 24.90
N PHE A 223 -30.67 13.49 24.47
CA PHE A 223 -30.22 13.40 23.09
C PHE A 223 -30.03 11.96 22.63
N SER A 224 -29.37 11.12 23.45
CA SER A 224 -29.17 9.70 23.14
C SER A 224 -30.49 8.95 22.96
N LEU A 225 -31.48 9.21 23.83
CA LEU A 225 -32.82 8.64 23.71
C LEU A 225 -33.52 9.10 22.43
N LEU A 226 -33.46 10.39 22.10
CA LEU A 226 -34.05 10.92 20.86
C LEU A 226 -33.43 10.31 19.61
N VAL A 227 -32.11 10.10 19.59
CA VAL A 227 -31.42 9.43 18.48
C VAL A 227 -31.82 7.95 18.41
N ALA A 228 -31.89 7.26 19.55
CA ALA A 228 -32.33 5.86 19.59
C ALA A 228 -33.77 5.71 19.06
N ASP A 229 -34.68 6.59 19.45
CA ASP A 229 -36.07 6.58 18.98
C ASP A 229 -36.17 6.94 17.49
N TYR A 230 -35.37 7.90 17.01
CA TYR A 230 -35.27 8.20 15.58
C TYR A 230 -34.81 6.98 14.77
N LEU A 231 -33.77 6.27 15.25
CA LEU A 231 -33.23 5.09 14.56
C LEU A 231 -34.21 3.91 14.54
N ARG A 232 -35.09 3.79 15.54
CA ARG A 232 -36.11 2.74 15.63
C ARG A 232 -37.37 3.01 14.79
N ARG A 233 -37.49 4.18 14.15
CA ARG A 233 -38.69 4.50 13.35
C ARG A 233 -38.86 3.50 12.18
N PRO A 234 -40.06 2.96 11.96
CA PRO A 234 -40.30 1.94 10.93
C PRO A 234 -40.00 2.44 9.52
N ASN A 235 -40.23 3.74 9.26
CA ASN A 235 -40.08 4.35 7.94
C ASN A 235 -38.79 5.17 7.79
N LEU A 236 -37.72 4.83 8.52
CA LEU A 236 -36.47 5.57 8.47
C LEU A 236 -35.75 5.42 7.11
N GLN A 237 -35.77 6.47 6.30
CA GLN A 237 -35.11 6.52 4.98
C GLN A 237 -33.62 6.88 5.04
N ALA A 238 -33.14 7.38 6.19
CA ALA A 238 -31.77 7.87 6.32
C ALA A 238 -30.72 6.76 6.52
N MET A 239 -31.11 5.58 7.03
CA MET A 239 -30.20 4.48 7.37
C MET A 239 -30.79 3.10 7.02
N PRO A 240 -30.00 2.16 6.45
CA PRO A 240 -30.41 0.78 6.21
C PRO A 240 -30.72 0.03 7.52
N GLU A 241 -31.66 -0.92 7.51
CA GLU A 241 -32.13 -1.65 8.71
C GLU A 241 -31.02 -2.29 9.55
N GLY A 242 -30.01 -2.87 8.92
CA GLY A 242 -28.87 -3.50 9.61
C GLY A 242 -27.93 -2.54 10.35
N GLN A 243 -28.14 -1.23 10.25
CA GLN A 243 -27.32 -0.18 10.88
C GLN A 243 -28.11 0.68 11.88
N ARG A 244 -29.33 0.27 12.24
CA ARG A 244 -30.25 1.03 13.12
C ARG A 244 -30.03 0.78 14.63
N GLN A 245 -29.07 -0.04 15.02
CA GLN A 245 -28.77 -0.32 16.43
C GLN A 245 -27.56 0.49 16.91
N LEU A 246 -27.74 1.25 17.99
CA LEU A 246 -26.65 1.83 18.77
C LEU A 246 -26.16 0.75 19.75
N VAL A 247 -24.84 0.52 19.78
CA VAL A 247 -24.16 -0.32 20.79
C VAL A 247 -24.08 0.43 22.10
#